data_AF-A0A5D2YQ88-F1
#
_entry.id   AF-A0A5D2YQ88-F1
#
_cell.length_a   1.000
_cell.length_b   1.000
_cell.length_c   1.000
_cell.angle_alpha   90.00
_cell.angle_beta   90.00
_cell.angle_gamma   90.00
#
_symmetry.space_group_name_H-M   'P 1'
#
loop_
_entity.id
_entity.type
_entity.pdbx_description
1 polymer ?
#
loop_
_entity_poly.entity_id
_entity_poly.type
_entity_poly.pdbx_seq_one_letter_code
_entity_poly.pdbx_strand_id
1 'polypeptide(L)' 'MADVDADVAAPGVPKKRTFKKFSFRGVDLDALLDMSTDELVKLFPARARRRFQRGLKRKPMALIKKLR' A
#
# COMPACT_ATOMS: atom_id res chain seq x y z
N MET A 1 -16.43 -8.60 20.33
CA MET A 1 -16.34 -10.01 20.74
C MET A 1 -14.99 -10.49 20.26
N ALA A 2 -14.10 -10.80 21.20
CA ALA A 2 -12.69 -11.07 20.95
C ALA A 2 -12.47 -12.58 20.99
N ASP A 3 -11.86 -13.12 19.94
CA ASP A 3 -11.34 -14.48 19.94
C ASP A 3 -9.82 -14.38 19.75
N VAL A 4 -9.12 -14.59 20.86
CA VAL A 4 -7.67 -14.74 20.95
C VAL A 4 -7.41 -16.24 20.86
N ASP A 5 -7.27 -16.76 19.64
CA ASP A 5 -6.85 -18.14 19.43
C ASP A 5 -5.34 -18.27 19.71
N ALA A 6 -5.04 -19.00 20.78
CA ALA A 6 -3.71 -19.43 21.15
C ALA A 6 -3.29 -20.63 20.28
N ASP A 7 -2.37 -20.41 19.33
CA ASP A 7 -1.77 -21.48 18.50
C ASP A 7 -0.48 -21.95 19.19
N VAL A 8 -0.57 -23.09 19.89
CA VAL A 8 0.57 -23.83 20.45
C VAL A 8 1.43 -24.36 19.31
N ALA A 9 2.64 -23.83 19.17
CA ALA A 9 3.56 -24.18 18.09
C ALA A 9 4.34 -25.48 18.37
N ALA A 10 4.16 -26.48 17.50
CA ALA A 10 5.02 -27.66 17.40
C ALA A 10 6.35 -27.35 16.66
N PRO A 11 7.47 -28.02 17.00
CA PRO A 11 8.77 -27.75 16.39
C PRO A 11 8.81 -28.34 14.97
N GLY A 12 8.86 -27.47 13.96
CA GLY A 12 8.99 -27.87 12.54
C GLY A 12 7.98 -27.24 11.58
N VAL A 13 6.97 -26.52 12.08
CA VAL A 13 6.04 -25.78 11.22
C VAL A 13 6.69 -24.44 10.83
N PRO A 14 6.90 -24.15 9.52
CA PRO A 14 7.39 -22.85 9.10
C PRO A 14 6.41 -21.78 9.60
N LYS A 15 6.95 -20.79 10.32
CA LYS A 15 6.17 -19.74 10.97
C LYS A 15 5.18 -19.14 9.96
N LYS A 16 3.87 -19.37 10.17
CA LYS A 16 2.78 -18.81 9.35
C LYS A 16 3.08 -17.31 9.19
N ARG A 17 3.25 -16.82 7.94
CA ARG A 17 3.54 -15.40 7.70
C ARG A 17 2.43 -14.58 8.36
N THR A 18 2.77 -13.82 9.38
CA THR A 18 1.82 -12.86 9.96
C THR A 18 1.52 -11.81 8.90
N PHE A 19 0.23 -11.56 8.67
CA PHE A 19 -0.19 -10.54 7.72
C PHE A 19 0.32 -9.19 8.21
N LYS A 20 1.28 -8.61 7.47
CA LYS A 20 1.75 -7.24 7.75
C LYS A 20 0.67 -6.28 7.27
N LYS A 21 -0.09 -5.72 8.20
CA LYS A 21 -1.01 -4.62 7.90
C LYS A 21 -0.18 -3.39 7.53
N PHE A 22 -0.27 -2.97 6.29
CA PHE A 22 0.35 -1.75 5.82
C PHE A 22 -0.63 -0.61 5.95
N SER A 23 -0.19 0.45 6.63
CA SER A 23 -0.90 1.72 6.65
C SER A 23 0.06 2.83 6.23
N PHE A 24 -0.45 3.76 5.42
CA PHE A 24 0.27 4.94 4.99
C PHE A 24 -0.49 6.18 5.44
N ARG A 25 0.14 6.98 6.31
CA ARG A 25 -0.45 8.23 6.84
C ARG A 25 -1.85 8.05 7.43
N GLY A 26 -2.09 6.91 8.09
CA GLY A 26 -3.38 6.58 8.70
C GLY A 26 -4.42 5.98 7.74
N VAL A 27 -4.03 5.65 6.50
CA VAL A 27 -4.89 4.96 5.53
C VAL A 27 -4.39 3.54 5.30
N ASP A 28 -5.28 2.56 5.41
CA ASP A 28 -4.97 1.14 5.20
C ASP A 28 -4.81 0.79 3.71
N LEU A 29 -4.12 -0.31 3.42
CA LEU A 29 -3.83 -0.75 2.06
C LEU A 29 -5.07 -0.88 1.18
N ASP A 30 -6.14 -1.51 1.69
CA ASP A 30 -7.36 -1.73 0.90
C ASP A 30 -7.99 -0.39 0.49
N ALA A 31 -8.06 0.56 1.44
CA ALA A 31 -8.54 1.90 1.15
C ALA A 31 -7.61 2.67 0.18
N LEU A 32 -6.29 2.48 0.24
CA LEU A 32 -5.36 3.10 -0.72
C LEU A 32 -5.54 2.60 -2.15
N LEU A 33 -6.01 1.36 -2.34
CA LEU A 33 -6.23 0.78 -3.67
C LEU A 33 -7.52 1.28 -4.31
N ASP A 34 -8.55 1.54 -3.50
CA ASP A 34 -9.85 2.04 -3.95
C ASP A 34 -9.88 3.56 -4.17
N MET A 35 -8.91 4.29 -3.61
CA MET A 35 -8.80 5.75 -3.77
C MET A 35 -8.53 6.19 -5.20
N SER A 36 -9.08 7.35 -5.55
CA SER A 36 -8.71 8.05 -6.78
C SER A 36 -7.26 8.53 -6.74
N THR A 37 -6.62 8.62 -7.91
CA THR A 37 -5.23 9.09 -8.01
C THR A 37 -5.07 10.50 -7.44
N ASP A 38 -6.07 11.36 -7.59
CA ASP A 38 -6.03 12.75 -7.12
C ASP A 38 -6.06 12.85 -5.60
N GLU A 39 -6.79 11.97 -4.92
CA GLU A 39 -6.82 11.88 -3.46
C GLU A 39 -5.53 11.26 -2.93
N LEU A 40 -5.05 10.20 -3.57
CA LEU A 40 -3.80 9.54 -3.21
C LEU A 40 -2.60 10.51 -3.30
N VAL A 41 -2.56 11.37 -4.34
CA VAL A 41 -1.49 12.35 -4.54
C VAL A 41 -1.44 13.40 -3.42
N LYS A 42 -2.57 13.72 -2.76
CA LYS A 42 -2.59 14.64 -1.62
C LYS A 42 -1.82 14.07 -0.42
N LEU A 43 -1.84 12.76 -0.24
CA LEU A 43 -1.13 12.06 0.83
C LEU A 43 0.40 12.03 0.62
N PHE A 44 0.90 12.21 -0.60
CA PHE A 44 2.34 12.11 -0.85
C PHE A 44 3.17 13.29 -0.30
N PRO A 45 4.50 13.09 -0.11
CA PRO A 45 5.42 14.18 0.19
C PRO A 45 5.45 15.26 -0.92
N ALA A 46 5.89 16.47 -0.58
CA ALA A 46 5.82 17.64 -1.46
C ALA A 46 6.44 17.44 -2.85
N ARG A 47 7.59 16.74 -2.95
CA ARG A 47 8.25 16.49 -4.24
C ARG A 47 7.43 15.60 -5.16
N ALA A 48 6.90 14.49 -4.64
CA ALA A 48 6.06 13.59 -5.40
C ALA A 48 4.78 14.30 -5.85
N ARG A 49 4.11 15.01 -4.94
CA ARG A 49 2.92 15.82 -5.26
C ARG A 49 3.17 16.82 -6.40
N ARG A 50 4.25 17.59 -6.34
CA ARG A 50 4.64 18.55 -7.40
C ARG A 50 4.91 17.86 -8.73
N ARG A 51 5.50 16.66 -8.72
CA ARG A 51 5.76 15.88 -9.94
C ARG A 51 4.45 15.41 -10.60
N PHE A 52 3.49 14.92 -9.81
CA PHE A 52 2.19 14.51 -10.33
C PHE A 52 1.36 15.71 -10.83
N GLN A 53 1.34 16.82 -10.10
CA GLN A 53 0.64 18.04 -10.51
C GLN A 53 1.18 18.66 -11.81
N ARG A 54 2.49 18.58 -12.05
CA ARG A 54 3.11 19.04 -13.30
C ARG A 54 2.88 18.09 -14.47
N GLY A 55 2.41 16.87 -14.20
CA GLY A 55 2.27 15.82 -15.19
C GLY A 55 3.50 14.93 -15.33
N LEU A 56 3.25 13.64 -15.54
CA LEU A 56 4.28 12.64 -15.81
C LEU A 56 4.59 12.58 -17.32
N LYS A 57 5.88 12.61 -17.67
CA LYS A 57 6.35 12.44 -19.05
C LYS A 57 6.07 11.02 -19.58
N ARG A 58 6.30 10.80 -20.89
CA ARG A 58 6.03 9.52 -21.56
C ARG A 58 6.68 8.29 -20.90
N LYS A 59 7.97 8.37 -20.53
CA LYS A 59 8.71 7.25 -19.92
C LYS A 59 8.06 6.73 -18.61
N PRO A 60 7.81 7.57 -17.59
CA PRO A 60 7.15 7.10 -16.37
C PRO A 60 5.69 6.66 -16.60
N MET A 61 4.94 7.31 -17.50
CA MET A 61 3.58 6.86 -17.84
C MET A 61 3.55 5.48 -18.49
N ALA A 62 4.49 5.21 -19.40
CA ALA A 62 4.62 3.91 -20.05
C ALA A 62 4.94 2.80 -19.04
N LEU A 63 5.78 3.08 -18.05
CA LEU A 63 6.08 2.12 -16.98
C LEU A 63 4.85 1.84 -16.12
N ILE A 64 4.12 2.89 -15.71
CA ILE A 64 2.89 2.72 -14.90
C ILE A 64 1.86 1.86 -15.64
N LYS A 65 1.68 2.09 -16.95
CA LYS A 65 0.76 1.29 -17.77
C LYS A 65 1.22 -0.16 -17.95
N LYS A 66 2.51 -0.45 -17.87
CA LYS A 66 3.04 -1.82 -17.97
C LYS A 66 2.91 -2.60 -16.66
N LEU A 67 2.94 -1.90 -15.53
CA LEU A 67 2.89 -2.49 -14.18
C LEU A 67 1.47 -2.60 -13.62
N ARG A 68 0.48 -2.03 -14.30
CA ARG A 68 -0.92 -2.01 -13.93
C ARG A 68 -1.71 -2.84 -14.91
#